data_AF-A0A7X5F877-F1
#
_entry.id   AF-A0A7X5F877-F1
#
_cell.length_a   1.000
_cell.length_b   1.000
_cell.length_c   1.000
_cell.angle_alpha   90.00
_cell.angle_beta   90.00
_cell.angle_gamma   90.00
#
_symmetry.space_group_name_H-M   'P 1'
#
loop_
_entity.id
_entity.type
_entity.pdbx_description
1 polymer ?
#
loop_
_entity_poly.entity_id
_entity_poly.type
_entity_poly.pdbx_seq_one_letter_code
_entity_poly.pdbx_strand_id
1 'polypeptide(L)'
;MIKNFKKELEKIASGISWNFIGILDTDKKLHPIPKNIQIQALFEYLGREKVTEWAKRRRIKVIESTNTREYPDLTLLGGPLGKEIIALDVKTGRRDGGRTGFTLGSYWGYFRRPNKKMAGCRLPYGQFSQHWIIGFIYDWNESADTLHMVSNIEAIVQEKWKLASKSTGTGTTTAIGSIKDIKMLKAGKSNFKTEKEFLKYWRNYKRRIVSQ
;
A
#
# COMPACT_ATOMS: atom_id res chain seq x y z
N MET A 1 13.76 -13.53 13.62
CA MET A 1 12.47 -13.12 13.02
C MET A 1 11.72 -12.29 14.05
N ILE A 2 11.23 -11.11 13.68
CA ILE A 2 10.38 -10.31 14.57
C ILE A 2 9.13 -11.13 14.88
N LYS A 3 9.00 -11.59 16.13
CA LYS A 3 7.77 -12.25 16.60
C LYS A 3 6.63 -11.27 16.35
N ASN A 4 5.63 -11.69 15.58
CA ASN A 4 4.45 -10.90 15.24
C ASN A 4 4.70 -9.61 14.44
N PHE A 5 5.54 -9.63 13.39
CA PHE A 5 5.77 -8.49 12.48
C PHE A 5 4.47 -7.80 12.01
N LYS A 6 3.44 -8.58 11.68
CA LYS A 6 2.10 -8.05 11.36
C LYS A 6 1.53 -7.16 12.48
N LYS A 7 1.56 -7.61 13.73
CA LYS A 7 1.03 -6.85 14.87
C LYS A 7 1.79 -5.56 15.11
N GLU A 8 3.10 -5.57 14.88
CA GLU A 8 3.92 -4.35 14.93
C GLU A 8 3.47 -3.34 13.87
N LEU A 9 3.30 -3.78 12.62
CA LEU A 9 2.77 -2.94 11.55
C LEU A 9 1.34 -2.44 11.84
N GLU A 10 0.47 -3.28 12.39
CA GLU A 10 -0.89 -2.89 12.81
C GLU A 10 -0.84 -1.78 13.86
N LYS A 11 0.03 -1.90 14.87
CA LYS A 11 0.23 -0.89 15.91
C LYS A 11 0.76 0.43 15.35
N ILE A 12 1.66 0.37 14.37
CA ILE A 12 2.16 1.57 13.68
C ILE A 12 1.03 2.25 12.92
N ALA A 13 0.28 1.48 12.14
CA ALA A 13 -0.77 2.00 11.27
C ALA A 13 -1.96 2.54 12.07
N SER A 14 -2.31 1.96 13.23
CA SER A 14 -3.37 2.46 14.10
C SER A 14 -3.05 3.83 14.73
N GLY A 15 -1.78 4.24 14.74
CA GLY A 15 -1.37 5.55 15.22
C GLY A 15 -1.61 6.70 14.22
N ILE A 16 -2.05 6.39 13.00
CA ILE A 16 -2.28 7.40 11.97
C ILE A 16 -3.71 7.94 12.09
N SER A 17 -3.82 9.25 12.21
CA SER A 17 -5.07 10.00 12.27
C SER A 17 -5.01 11.21 11.35
N TRP A 18 -6.19 11.71 10.97
CA TRP A 18 -6.31 12.94 10.21
C TRP A 18 -6.47 14.12 11.15
N ASN A 19 -5.41 14.94 11.25
CA ASN A 19 -5.39 16.15 12.09
C ASN A 19 -4.88 17.36 11.30
N PHE A 20 -5.23 17.42 10.01
CA PHE A 20 -4.82 18.51 9.13
C PHE A 20 -5.88 19.60 9.15
N ILE A 21 -5.44 20.86 9.34
CA ILE A 21 -6.32 22.04 9.37
C ILE A 21 -6.20 22.92 8.12
N GLY A 22 -5.21 22.65 7.27
CA GLY A 22 -4.93 23.41 6.06
C GLY A 22 -3.48 23.23 5.60
N ILE A 23 -3.10 24.03 4.61
CA ILE A 23 -1.74 24.18 4.07
C ILE A 23 -1.27 25.57 4.47
N LEU A 24 -0.19 25.66 5.24
CA LEU A 24 0.38 26.94 5.69
C LEU A 24 1.37 27.44 4.63
N ASP A 25 1.22 28.69 4.17
CA ASP A 25 2.18 29.32 3.28
C ASP A 25 3.28 30.09 4.02
N THR A 26 4.23 30.66 3.28
CA THR A 26 5.36 31.43 3.83
C THR A 26 4.93 32.74 4.50
N ASP A 27 3.75 33.25 4.17
CA ASP A 27 3.14 34.44 4.78
C ASP A 27 2.33 34.09 6.04
N LYS A 28 2.40 32.83 6.49
CA LYS A 28 1.65 32.28 7.63
C LYS A 28 0.13 32.27 7.43
N LYS A 29 -0.35 32.36 6.19
CA LYS A 29 -1.76 32.20 5.88
C LYS A 29 -2.09 30.72 5.75
N LEU A 30 -3.17 30.31 6.43
CA LEU A 30 -3.68 28.95 6.37
C LEU A 30 -4.70 28.82 5.23
N HIS A 31 -4.40 27.98 4.25
CA HIS A 31 -5.28 27.66 3.13
C HIS A 31 -5.99 26.34 3.38
N PRO A 32 -7.32 26.23 3.15
CA PRO A 32 -8.00 24.95 3.19
C PRO A 32 -7.39 23.97 2.18
N ILE A 33 -7.28 22.69 2.56
CA ILE A 33 -6.87 21.63 1.63
C ILE A 33 -7.92 21.52 0.50
N PRO A 34 -7.51 21.63 -0.78
CA PRO A 34 -8.42 21.48 -1.92
C PRO A 34 -9.14 20.13 -1.91
N LYS A 35 -10.43 20.11 -2.26
CA LYS A 35 -11.25 18.88 -2.25
C LYS A 35 -10.82 17.85 -3.30
N ASN A 36 -10.19 18.31 -4.39
CA ASN A 36 -9.66 17.44 -5.45
C ASN A 36 -8.22 16.94 -5.16
N ILE A 37 -7.66 17.19 -3.98
CA ILE A 37 -6.30 16.75 -3.65
C ILE A 37 -6.18 15.22 -3.66
N GLN A 38 -5.00 14.73 -4.04
CA GLN A 38 -4.65 13.31 -3.91
C GLN A 38 -4.29 12.95 -2.46
N ILE A 39 -5.32 12.78 -1.62
CA ILE A 39 -5.20 12.36 -0.21
C ILE A 39 -4.35 11.08 -0.04
N GLN A 40 -4.33 10.21 -1.05
CA GLN A 40 -3.53 8.98 -1.07
C GLN A 40 -2.03 9.27 -0.81
N ALA A 41 -1.47 10.30 -1.43
CA ALA A 41 -0.05 10.66 -1.26
C ALA A 41 0.28 11.07 0.18
N LEU A 42 -0.66 11.69 0.89
CA LEU A 42 -0.48 12.09 2.28
C LEU A 42 -0.47 10.87 3.21
N PHE A 43 -1.41 9.94 3.05
CA PHE A 43 -1.41 8.68 3.81
C PHE A 43 -0.17 7.83 3.52
N GLU A 44 0.26 7.77 2.26
CA GLU A 44 1.51 7.10 1.86
C GLU A 44 2.72 7.75 2.56
N TYR A 45 2.80 9.09 2.61
CA TYR A 45 3.84 9.80 3.34
C TYR A 45 3.83 9.45 4.83
N LEU A 46 2.69 9.62 5.52
CA LEU A 46 2.58 9.36 6.96
C LEU A 46 2.88 7.90 7.32
N GLY A 47 2.39 6.96 6.51
CA GLY A 47 2.65 5.54 6.68
C GLY A 47 4.14 5.22 6.56
N ARG A 48 4.81 5.75 5.54
CA ARG A 48 6.26 5.57 5.34
C ARG A 48 7.07 6.17 6.48
N GLU A 49 6.73 7.38 6.92
CA GLU A 49 7.39 8.07 8.03
C GLU A 49 7.34 7.21 9.31
N LYS A 50 6.15 6.77 9.71
CA LYS A 50 5.97 5.98 10.94
C LYS A 50 6.66 4.62 10.89
N VAL A 51 6.65 3.95 9.74
CA VAL A 51 7.39 2.70 9.57
C VAL A 51 8.89 2.94 9.62
N THR A 52 9.38 4.03 9.01
CA THR A 52 10.81 4.38 9.00
C THR A 52 11.33 4.69 10.41
N GLU A 53 10.57 5.45 11.21
CA GLU A 53 10.86 5.68 12.63
C GLU A 53 10.92 4.37 13.45
N TRP A 54 9.96 3.48 13.22
CA TRP A 54 9.91 2.17 13.86
C TRP A 54 11.10 1.29 13.48
N ALA A 55 11.47 1.27 12.19
CA ALA A 55 12.55 0.49 11.64
C ALA A 55 13.92 0.97 12.16
N LYS A 56 14.14 2.30 12.16
CA LYS A 56 15.37 2.93 12.67
C LYS A 56 15.64 2.54 14.13
N ARG A 57 14.62 2.59 14.99
CA ARG A 57 14.72 2.17 16.42
C ARG A 57 15.10 0.70 16.60
N ARG A 58 14.86 -0.14 15.59
CA ARG A 58 15.16 -1.59 15.61
C ARG A 58 16.38 -1.96 14.79
N ARG A 59 17.16 -0.99 14.31
CA ARG A 59 18.31 -1.20 13.43
C ARG A 59 17.95 -1.97 12.16
N ILE A 60 16.72 -1.79 11.68
CA ILE A 60 16.26 -2.27 10.38
C ILE A 60 16.63 -1.19 9.36
N LYS A 61 17.34 -1.58 8.31
CA LYS A 61 17.66 -0.68 7.20
C LYS A 61 16.42 -0.48 6.35
N VAL A 62 16.12 0.77 6.04
CA VAL A 62 15.03 1.18 5.16
C VAL A 62 15.65 1.74 3.87
N ILE A 63 15.14 1.30 2.73
CA ILE A 63 15.41 1.90 1.42
C ILE A 63 14.08 2.34 0.85
N GLU A 64 13.86 3.65 0.75
CA GLU A 64 12.63 4.22 0.17
C GLU A 64 12.64 4.14 -1.36
N SER A 65 11.46 4.17 -1.97
CA SER A 65 11.31 4.38 -3.41
C SER A 65 11.90 5.74 -3.82
N THR A 66 12.55 5.78 -4.98
CA THR A 66 13.10 7.03 -5.54
C THR A 66 12.05 7.90 -6.23
N ASN A 67 10.90 7.32 -6.56
CA ASN A 67 9.79 7.98 -7.24
C ASN A 67 8.49 7.18 -7.05
N THR A 68 7.37 7.79 -7.40
CA THR A 68 6.01 7.23 -7.22
C THR A 68 5.70 6.00 -8.09
N ARG A 69 6.58 5.63 -9.04
CA ARG A 69 6.40 4.47 -9.92
C ARG A 69 7.28 3.28 -9.53
N GLU A 70 8.16 3.43 -8.54
CA GLU A 70 9.07 2.37 -8.10
C GLU A 70 8.45 1.57 -6.96
N TYR A 71 8.28 0.26 -7.17
CA TYR A 71 7.86 -0.69 -6.15
C TYR A 71 9.06 -1.26 -5.36
N PRO A 72 8.92 -1.52 -4.06
CA PRO A 72 7.87 -1.06 -3.15
C PRO A 72 8.14 0.35 -2.63
N ASP A 73 7.17 0.94 -1.95
CA ASP A 73 7.33 2.20 -1.20
C ASP A 73 8.51 2.14 -0.22
N LEU A 74 8.62 1.05 0.56
CA LEU A 74 9.73 0.79 1.46
C LEU A 74 10.27 -0.63 1.27
N THR A 75 11.59 -0.74 1.16
CA THR A 75 12.32 -2.00 1.29
C THR A 75 12.97 -2.07 2.66
N LEU A 76 12.63 -3.09 3.45
CA LEU A 76 13.16 -3.32 4.80
C LEU A 76 14.10 -4.52 4.79
N LEU A 77 15.29 -4.37 5.37
CA LEU A 77 16.27 -5.46 5.46
C LEU A 77 17.21 -5.31 6.66
N GLY A 78 17.87 -6.41 7.04
CA GLY A 78 18.88 -6.43 8.09
C GLY A 78 18.31 -6.32 9.51
N GLY A 79 19.21 -6.12 10.48
CA GLY A 79 18.85 -6.13 11.90
C GLY A 79 18.09 -7.41 12.30
N PRO A 80 16.96 -7.32 13.04
CA PRO A 80 16.19 -8.49 13.46
C PRO A 80 15.48 -9.26 12.33
N LEU A 81 15.49 -8.73 11.10
CA LEU A 81 14.99 -9.41 9.90
C LEU A 81 16.01 -10.44 9.35
N GLY A 82 17.29 -10.36 9.74
CA GLY A 82 18.32 -11.26 9.24
C GLY A 82 18.51 -11.13 7.72
N LYS A 83 18.35 -12.25 7.00
CA LYS A 83 18.47 -12.31 5.53
C LYS A 83 17.17 -11.96 4.79
N GLU A 84 16.06 -11.79 5.51
CA GLU A 84 14.78 -11.47 4.91
C GLU A 84 14.80 -10.05 4.31
N ILE A 85 14.30 -9.93 3.08
CA ILE A 85 14.07 -8.64 2.43
C ILE A 85 12.56 -8.47 2.30
N ILE A 86 12.00 -7.46 2.96
CA ILE A 86 10.56 -7.23 2.98
C ILE A 86 10.23 -6.05 2.08
N ALA A 87 9.30 -6.26 1.16
CA ALA A 87 8.63 -5.19 0.44
C ALA A 87 7.40 -4.72 1.22
N LEU A 88 7.29 -3.42 1.47
CA LEU A 88 6.15 -2.82 2.14
C LEU A 88 5.60 -1.67 1.28
N ASP A 89 4.31 -1.76 0.95
CA ASP A 89 3.57 -0.72 0.23
C ASP A 89 2.50 -0.13 1.16
N VAL A 90 2.31 1.19 1.08
CA VAL A 90 1.17 1.87 1.67
C VAL A 90 0.12 2.07 0.57
N LYS A 91 -1.13 1.81 0.91
CA LYS A 91 -2.26 1.98 0.00
C LYS A 91 -3.40 2.66 0.73
N THR A 92 -4.23 3.36 -0.02
CA THR A 92 -5.37 4.07 0.55
C THR A 92 -6.59 3.87 -0.34
N GLY A 93 -7.74 3.63 0.28
CA GLY A 93 -9.02 3.45 -0.40
C GLY A 93 -10.11 4.24 0.31
N ARG A 94 -10.94 4.93 -0.46
CA ARG A 94 -12.18 5.52 0.07
C ARG A 94 -13.16 4.41 0.43
N ARG A 95 -13.90 4.58 1.52
CA ARG A 95 -15.00 3.69 1.88
C ARG A 95 -16.22 3.99 1.03
N ASP A 96 -16.88 2.93 0.61
CA ASP A 96 -18.18 2.94 -0.03
C ASP A 96 -19.05 1.86 0.65
N GLY A 97 -19.79 2.26 1.67
CA GLY A 97 -20.49 1.34 2.58
C GLY A 97 -19.55 0.29 3.18
N GLY A 98 -19.87 -0.99 2.97
CA GLY A 98 -19.04 -2.12 3.42
C GLY A 98 -17.83 -2.43 2.52
N ARG A 99 -17.51 -1.58 1.55
CA ARG A 99 -16.56 -1.87 0.47
C ARG A 99 -15.48 -0.79 0.34
N THR A 100 -14.33 -1.20 -0.19
CA THR A 100 -13.22 -0.32 -0.61
C THR A 100 -12.36 -1.06 -1.63
N GLY A 101 -11.26 -0.50 -2.12
CA GLY A 101 -10.34 -1.24 -2.99
C GLY A 101 -8.98 -0.59 -3.11
N PHE A 102 -7.97 -1.42 -3.38
CA PHE A 102 -6.58 -1.02 -3.57
C PHE A 102 -6.03 -1.52 -4.89
N THR A 103 -5.12 -0.74 -5.48
CA THR A 103 -4.23 -1.18 -6.55
C THR A 103 -2.97 -1.77 -5.92
N LEU A 104 -2.72 -3.06 -6.13
CA LEU A 104 -1.64 -3.81 -5.47
C LEU A 104 -0.38 -3.86 -6.35
N GLY A 105 -0.07 -2.78 -7.08
CA GLY A 105 1.04 -2.74 -8.03
C GLY A 105 0.80 -3.59 -9.30
N SER A 106 1.80 -3.62 -10.18
CA SER A 106 1.66 -4.23 -11.51
C SER A 106 1.71 -5.77 -11.47
N TYR A 107 0.92 -6.43 -12.33
CA TYR A 107 1.08 -7.85 -12.68
C TYR A 107 1.98 -8.07 -13.91
N TRP A 108 2.49 -6.98 -14.50
CA TRP A 108 3.37 -7.01 -15.67
C TRP A 108 4.81 -6.65 -15.30
N GLY A 109 5.70 -6.59 -16.29
CA GLY A 109 7.08 -6.13 -16.12
C GLY A 109 7.85 -6.93 -15.07
N TYR A 110 8.27 -6.27 -14.00
CA TYR A 110 9.03 -6.85 -12.88
C TYR A 110 8.33 -8.07 -12.26
N PHE A 111 7.00 -8.06 -12.19
CA PHE A 111 6.24 -9.13 -11.54
C PHE A 111 6.34 -10.48 -12.29
N ARG A 112 6.53 -10.42 -13.62
CA ARG A 112 6.70 -11.60 -14.51
C ARG A 112 8.14 -12.01 -14.71
N ARG A 113 9.10 -11.17 -14.33
CA ARG A 113 10.54 -11.40 -14.49
C ARG A 113 11.21 -11.33 -13.11
N PRO A 114 10.83 -12.23 -12.17
CA PRO A 114 11.25 -12.10 -10.77
C PRO A 114 12.76 -12.18 -10.58
N ASN A 115 13.47 -12.86 -11.48
CA ASN A 115 14.92 -13.05 -11.40
C ASN A 115 15.74 -11.91 -12.03
N LYS A 116 15.08 -10.87 -12.57
CA LYS A 116 15.75 -9.74 -13.23
C LYS A 116 15.35 -8.42 -12.58
N LYS A 117 16.31 -7.51 -12.41
CA LYS A 117 16.03 -6.11 -12.07
C LYS A 117 15.35 -5.48 -13.29
N MET A 118 14.13 -5.00 -13.09
CA MET A 118 13.28 -4.41 -14.13
C MET A 118 12.89 -2.99 -13.71
N ALA A 119 12.53 -2.14 -14.68
CA ALA A 119 11.97 -0.83 -14.41
C ALA A 119 10.72 -0.93 -13.50
N GLY A 120 10.55 0.06 -12.62
CA GLY A 120 9.42 0.12 -11.68
C GLY A 120 9.54 -0.81 -10.47
N CYS A 121 10.70 -1.44 -10.22
CA CYS A 121 10.90 -2.27 -9.03
C CYS A 121 12.33 -2.14 -8.50
N ARG A 122 12.52 -1.82 -7.22
CA ARG A 122 13.80 -1.48 -6.56
C ARG A 122 14.82 -2.62 -6.61
N LEU A 123 14.39 -3.86 -6.49
CA LEU A 123 15.20 -5.07 -6.62
C LEU A 123 14.54 -6.03 -7.62
N PRO A 124 15.24 -7.06 -8.14
CA PRO A 124 14.55 -8.18 -8.76
C PRO A 124 13.41 -8.67 -7.84
N TYR A 125 12.19 -8.78 -8.36
CA TYR A 125 11.00 -9.03 -7.53
C TYR A 125 11.14 -10.31 -6.67
N GLY A 126 11.85 -11.32 -7.18
CA GLY A 126 12.09 -12.58 -6.47
C GLY A 126 13.09 -12.50 -5.31
N GLN A 127 13.74 -11.35 -5.08
CA GLN A 127 14.59 -11.14 -3.91
C GLN A 127 13.80 -10.78 -2.64
N PHE A 128 12.56 -10.31 -2.79
CA PHE A 128 11.71 -10.05 -1.64
C PHE A 128 11.17 -11.37 -1.10
N SER A 129 11.39 -11.63 0.20
CA SER A 129 10.84 -12.79 0.88
C SER A 129 9.35 -12.64 1.19
N GLN A 130 8.90 -11.39 1.40
CA GLN A 130 7.53 -11.08 1.80
C GLN A 130 7.10 -9.75 1.18
N HIS A 131 5.79 -9.66 0.89
CA HIS A 131 5.16 -8.47 0.30
C HIS A 131 4.00 -8.03 1.17
N TRP A 132 4.19 -7.00 1.97
CA TRP A 132 3.21 -6.46 2.91
C TRP A 132 2.54 -5.20 2.38
N ILE A 133 1.26 -5.04 2.73
CA ILE A 133 0.46 -3.85 2.45
C ILE A 133 -0.06 -3.30 3.76
N ILE A 134 0.13 -1.99 3.97
CA ILE A 134 -0.63 -1.20 4.94
C ILE A 134 -1.71 -0.45 4.15
N GLY A 135 -2.97 -0.84 4.32
CA GLY A 135 -4.11 -0.21 3.68
C GLY A 135 -4.83 0.73 4.64
N PHE A 136 -4.97 2.01 4.28
CA PHE A 136 -5.82 2.96 4.99
C PHE A 136 -7.17 3.09 4.30
N ILE A 137 -8.24 2.87 5.05
CA ILE A 137 -9.63 3.01 4.61
C ILE A 137 -10.20 4.22 5.32
N TYR A 138 -10.86 5.13 4.61
CA TYR A 138 -11.39 6.35 5.21
C TYR A 138 -12.72 6.76 4.59
N ASP A 139 -13.52 7.48 5.37
CA ASP A 139 -14.73 8.13 4.89
C ASP A 139 -14.37 9.52 4.36
N TRP A 140 -14.97 9.88 3.23
CA TRP A 140 -14.72 11.15 2.57
C TRP A 140 -15.99 12.01 2.59
N ASN A 141 -15.87 13.22 3.11
CA ASN A 141 -16.94 14.22 3.09
C ASN A 141 -16.48 15.47 2.31
N GLU A 142 -16.99 15.62 1.09
CA GLU A 142 -16.64 16.73 0.21
C GLU A 142 -17.14 18.09 0.74
N SER A 143 -18.25 18.09 1.48
CA SER A 143 -18.89 19.30 2.02
C SER A 143 -18.34 19.75 3.38
N ALA A 144 -17.48 18.94 4.02
CA ALA A 144 -16.87 19.28 5.30
C ALA A 144 -15.71 20.29 5.15
N ASP A 145 -15.22 20.87 6.24
CA ASP A 145 -13.98 21.65 6.24
C ASP A 145 -12.73 20.75 6.09
N THR A 146 -11.53 21.33 6.18
CA THR A 146 -10.28 20.55 6.06
C THR A 146 -10.08 19.53 7.18
N LEU A 147 -10.51 19.83 8.39
CA LEU A 147 -10.33 18.93 9.53
C LEU A 147 -11.28 17.74 9.48
N HIS A 148 -12.47 17.91 8.91
CA HIS A 148 -13.54 16.91 8.95
C HIS A 148 -13.79 16.20 7.61
N MET A 149 -13.09 16.57 6.53
CA MET A 149 -13.25 15.94 5.20
C MET A 149 -12.79 14.48 5.11
N VAL A 150 -11.96 14.05 6.06
CA VAL A 150 -11.50 12.65 6.18
C VAL A 150 -11.83 12.19 7.60
N SER A 151 -12.55 11.09 7.73
CA SER A 151 -12.93 10.52 9.03
C SER A 151 -12.95 8.99 9.00
N ASN A 152 -13.20 8.37 10.15
CA ASN A 152 -13.35 6.92 10.31
C ASN A 152 -12.22 6.11 9.65
N ILE A 153 -10.98 6.55 9.90
CA ILE A 153 -9.79 5.91 9.37
C ILE A 153 -9.62 4.54 10.01
N GLU A 154 -9.52 3.51 9.17
CA GLU A 154 -9.20 2.16 9.56
C GLU A 154 -7.94 1.69 8.84
N ALA A 155 -7.01 1.10 9.60
CA ALA A 155 -5.84 0.45 9.05
C ALA A 155 -6.09 -1.05 8.86
N ILE A 156 -5.64 -1.58 7.73
CA ILE A 156 -5.49 -3.01 7.49
C ILE A 156 -4.03 -3.33 7.21
N VAL A 157 -3.53 -4.44 7.76
CA VAL A 157 -2.19 -4.93 7.44
C VAL A 157 -2.29 -6.39 7.03
N GLN A 158 -1.89 -6.67 5.80
CA GLN A 158 -1.90 -8.02 5.24
C GLN A 158 -0.80 -8.19 4.21
N GLU A 159 -0.46 -9.45 3.94
CA GLU A 159 0.33 -9.78 2.77
C GLU A 159 -0.46 -9.47 1.50
N LYS A 160 0.24 -9.00 0.46
CA LYS A 160 -0.32 -8.61 -0.83
C LYS A 160 -1.26 -9.66 -1.42
N TRP A 161 -0.87 -10.94 -1.38
CA TRP A 161 -1.65 -12.03 -1.95
C TRP A 161 -2.95 -12.30 -1.17
N LYS A 162 -3.00 -11.98 0.13
CA LYS A 162 -4.19 -12.09 1.00
C LYS A 162 -5.20 -10.97 0.78
N LEU A 163 -4.84 -9.94 0.03
CA LEU A 163 -5.75 -8.87 -0.39
C LEU A 163 -6.18 -9.01 -1.86
N ALA A 164 -5.41 -9.72 -2.68
CA ALA A 164 -5.60 -9.72 -4.13
C ALA A 164 -6.91 -10.38 -4.59
N SER A 165 -7.54 -9.77 -5.60
CA SER A 165 -8.64 -10.39 -6.35
C SER A 165 -8.14 -11.04 -7.63
N LYS A 166 -9.08 -11.60 -8.41
CA LYS A 166 -8.87 -12.07 -9.78
C LYS A 166 -9.21 -11.00 -10.85
N SER A 167 -9.33 -9.73 -10.44
CA SER A 167 -9.68 -8.60 -11.30
C SER A 167 -8.63 -7.50 -11.27
N THR A 168 -8.46 -6.77 -12.37
CA THR A 168 -7.55 -5.63 -12.44
C THR A 168 -8.08 -4.46 -11.63
N GLY A 169 -7.19 -3.61 -11.10
CA GLY A 169 -7.57 -2.47 -10.25
C GLY A 169 -8.33 -1.37 -11.00
N THR A 170 -7.96 -1.06 -12.25
CA THR A 170 -8.56 0.05 -13.02
C THR A 170 -9.12 -0.35 -14.38
N GLY A 171 -9.02 -1.62 -14.79
CA GLY A 171 -9.43 -2.11 -16.12
C GLY A 171 -8.53 -1.68 -17.28
N THR A 172 -7.90 -0.51 -17.16
CA THR A 172 -7.07 0.15 -18.19
C THR A 172 -5.57 0.00 -17.96
N THR A 173 -5.15 -0.30 -16.73
CA THR A 173 -3.75 -0.46 -16.35
C THR A 173 -3.42 -1.91 -16.00
N THR A 174 -2.13 -2.23 -15.94
CA THR A 174 -1.65 -3.56 -15.54
C THR A 174 -1.64 -3.74 -14.01
N ALA A 175 -2.49 -3.03 -13.26
CA ALA A 175 -2.56 -3.11 -11.81
C ALA A 175 -3.40 -4.31 -11.32
N ILE A 176 -2.86 -5.06 -10.36
CA ILE A 176 -3.60 -6.07 -9.60
C ILE A 176 -4.63 -5.35 -8.72
N GLY A 177 -5.90 -5.72 -8.80
CA GLY A 177 -6.94 -5.18 -7.92
C GLY A 177 -7.09 -6.02 -6.65
N SER A 178 -7.34 -5.40 -5.50
CA SER A 178 -7.75 -6.11 -4.29
C SER A 178 -9.19 -6.63 -4.38
N ILE A 179 -9.55 -7.55 -3.48
CA ILE A 179 -10.97 -7.78 -3.14
C ILE A 179 -11.57 -6.48 -2.57
N LYS A 180 -12.90 -6.36 -2.62
CA LYS A 180 -13.57 -5.11 -2.23
C LYS A 180 -14.23 -5.11 -0.87
N ASP A 181 -14.62 -6.28 -0.36
CA ASP A 181 -15.31 -6.37 0.94
C ASP A 181 -14.35 -6.07 2.09
N ILE A 182 -14.67 -5.07 2.92
CA ILE A 182 -13.80 -4.61 4.01
C ILE A 182 -13.59 -5.69 5.07
N LYS A 183 -14.63 -6.49 5.39
CA LYS A 183 -14.51 -7.58 6.38
C LYS A 183 -13.54 -8.65 5.87
N MET A 184 -13.61 -8.99 4.59
CA MET A 184 -12.71 -9.95 3.95
C MET A 184 -11.28 -9.42 3.84
N LEU A 185 -11.10 -8.13 3.54
CA LEU A 185 -9.79 -7.46 3.55
C LEU A 185 -9.13 -7.56 4.92
N LYS A 186 -9.87 -7.21 5.99
CA LYS A 186 -9.40 -7.34 7.38
C LYS A 186 -9.03 -8.78 7.72
N ALA A 187 -9.87 -9.74 7.34
CA ALA A 187 -9.63 -11.15 7.58
C ALA A 187 -8.48 -11.75 6.73
N GLY A 188 -8.03 -11.06 5.68
CA GLY A 188 -7.02 -11.58 4.74
C GLY A 188 -7.54 -12.77 3.93
N LYS A 189 -8.85 -12.80 3.65
CA LYS A 189 -9.52 -13.87 2.91
C LYS A 189 -9.68 -13.48 1.44
N SER A 190 -8.59 -13.56 0.67
CA SER A 190 -8.59 -13.28 -0.76
C SER A 190 -9.23 -14.38 -1.62
N ASN A 191 -9.23 -14.18 -2.95
CA ASN A 191 -9.60 -15.21 -3.92
C ASN A 191 -8.52 -16.29 -4.12
N PHE A 192 -7.44 -16.27 -3.34
CA PHE A 192 -6.32 -17.19 -3.44
C PHE A 192 -6.12 -17.93 -2.13
N LYS A 193 -5.84 -19.23 -2.19
CA LYS A 193 -5.54 -20.05 -1.01
C LYS A 193 -4.08 -19.93 -0.58
N THR A 194 -3.19 -19.65 -1.53
CA THR A 194 -1.74 -19.56 -1.31
C THR A 194 -1.11 -18.45 -2.15
N GLU A 195 0.04 -17.96 -1.73
CA GLU A 195 0.85 -17.04 -2.54
C GLU A 195 1.25 -17.65 -3.89
N LYS A 196 1.55 -18.95 -3.92
CA LYS A 196 1.88 -19.66 -5.17
C LYS A 196 0.74 -19.61 -6.18
N GLU A 197 -0.51 -19.78 -5.73
CA GLU A 197 -1.70 -19.63 -6.58
C GLU A 197 -1.83 -18.20 -7.10
N PHE A 198 -1.69 -17.21 -6.21
CA PHE A 198 -1.71 -15.78 -6.56
C PHE A 198 -0.67 -15.42 -7.65
N LEU A 199 0.59 -15.82 -7.43
CA LEU A 199 1.68 -15.58 -8.37
C LEU A 199 1.42 -16.28 -9.71
N LYS A 200 1.00 -17.56 -9.68
CA LYS A 200 0.68 -18.32 -10.90
C LYS A 200 -0.44 -17.65 -11.69
N TYR A 201 -1.51 -17.23 -11.03
CA TYR A 201 -2.64 -16.58 -11.69
C TYR A 201 -2.20 -15.28 -12.38
N TRP A 202 -1.62 -14.34 -11.63
CA TRP A 202 -1.33 -12.99 -12.15
C TRP A 202 -0.17 -12.96 -13.16
N ARG A 203 0.79 -13.89 -13.05
CA ARG A 203 1.85 -14.04 -14.07
C ARG A 203 1.32 -14.60 -15.39
N ASN A 204 0.21 -15.33 -15.39
CA ASN A 204 -0.44 -15.87 -16.60
C ASN A 204 -1.64 -15.05 -17.08
N TYR A 205 -2.09 -14.05 -16.31
CA TYR A 205 -3.24 -13.22 -16.65
C TYR A 205 -3.03 -12.47 -17.99
N LYS A 206 -3.90 -12.61 -18.98
CA LYS A 206 -3.71 -11.92 -20.26
C LYS A 206 -3.85 -10.41 -20.08
N ARG A 207 -2.96 -9.63 -20.68
CA ARG A 207 -3.14 -8.17 -20.74
C ARG A 207 -4.38 -7.92 -21.61
N ARG A 208 -5.40 -7.26 -21.06
CA ARG A 208 -6.46 -6.69 -21.89
C ARG A 208 -5.82 -5.58 -22.71
N ILE A 209 -5.57 -5.86 -23.99
CA ILE A 209 -5.30 -4.82 -24.97
C ILE A 209 -6.68 -4.25 -25.29
N VAL A 210 -6.95 -3.04 -24.80
CA VAL A 210 -8.07 -2.27 -25.33
C VAL A 210 -7.54 -1.77 -26.69
N SER A 211 -8.04 -2.34 -27.78
CA SER A 211 -7.85 -1.76 -29.11
C SER A 211 -8.40 -0.33 -29.05
N GLN A 212 -7.57 0.65 -29.39
CA GLN A 212 -8.02 2.00 -29.67
C GLN A 212 -8.88 2.00 -30.93
#